data_AF-A0A3S1X9Q5-F1
#
_entry.id   AF-A0A3S1X9Q5-F1
#
_cell.length_a   1.000
_cell.length_b   1.000
_cell.length_c   1.000
_cell.angle_alpha   90.00
_cell.angle_beta   90.00
_cell.angle_gamma   90.00
#
_symmetry.space_group_name_H-M   'P 1'
#
loop_
_entity.id
_entity.type
_entity.pdbx_description
1 polymer ?
#
loop_
_entity_poly.entity_id
_entity_poly.type
_entity_poly.pdbx_seq_one_letter_code
_entity_poly.pdbx_strand_id
1 'polypeptide(L)'
;ASGLSAVHQAGAIHRDLSPDNIILPGGRVDRAKIIDFGIARSASVGGETLIGGKFAGKYNYVSPEQLGLYSGDVSEQSDIYSLGLVLVAALRGKPIDMSGSQFEVIEKRRTVPDLTDIDDDFRDIVEPMLQPDPQDRPVSMAEIARMTRDENEETTPPASITPRDRSALPRTFKSGSKTQARSHNVER
;
A
#
# COMPACT_ATOMS: atom_id res chain seq x y z
N ALA A 1 4.14 10.55 1.84
CA ALA A 1 3.07 11.35 1.21
C ALA A 1 3.28 11.57 -0.30
N SER A 2 4.35 12.25 -0.75
CA SER A 2 4.53 12.61 -2.19
C SER A 2 4.49 11.44 -3.17
N GLY A 3 5.06 10.28 -2.81
CA GLY A 3 4.99 9.07 -3.64
C GLY A 3 3.54 8.58 -3.86
N LEU A 4 2.71 8.56 -2.81
CA LEU A 4 1.28 8.22 -2.92
C LEU A 4 0.51 9.29 -3.69
N SER A 5 0.85 10.56 -3.52
CA SER A 5 0.24 11.62 -4.32
C SER A 5 0.45 11.41 -5.82
N ALA A 6 1.65 11.00 -6.25
CA ALA A 6 1.92 10.68 -7.66
C ALA A 6 1.13 9.44 -8.15
N VAL A 7 0.96 8.44 -7.29
CA VAL A 7 0.14 7.24 -7.57
C VAL A 7 -1.33 7.63 -7.77
N HIS A 8 -1.87 8.43 -6.86
CA HIS A 8 -3.23 8.94 -6.86
C HIS A 8 -3.53 9.78 -8.11
N GLN A 9 -2.62 10.69 -8.47
CA GLN A 9 -2.70 11.47 -9.71
C GLN A 9 -2.67 10.59 -10.98
N ALA A 10 -2.07 9.40 -10.92
CA ALA A 10 -2.11 8.43 -12.00
C ALA A 10 -3.38 7.56 -12.01
N GLY A 11 -4.35 7.84 -11.13
CA GLY A 11 -5.63 7.14 -11.02
C GLY A 11 -5.54 5.78 -10.32
N ALA A 12 -4.44 5.50 -9.61
CA ALA A 12 -4.24 4.27 -8.88
C ALA A 12 -4.45 4.48 -7.38
N ILE A 13 -4.90 3.43 -6.67
CA ILE A 13 -5.04 3.40 -5.20
C ILE A 13 -4.22 2.21 -4.70
N HIS A 14 -3.46 2.38 -3.62
CA HIS A 14 -2.57 1.34 -3.10
C HIS A 14 -3.33 0.17 -2.45
N ARG A 15 -4.31 0.45 -1.58
CA ARG A 15 -5.22 -0.53 -0.93
C ARG A 15 -4.58 -1.55 0.02
N ASP A 16 -3.25 -1.63 0.06
CA ASP A 16 -2.49 -2.51 0.94
C ASP A 16 -1.31 -1.79 1.60
N LEU A 17 -1.49 -0.56 2.05
CA LEU A 17 -0.35 0.14 2.62
C LEU A 17 -0.04 -0.43 4.02
N SER A 18 1.20 -0.83 4.24
CA SER A 18 1.72 -1.36 5.51
C SER A 18 3.24 -1.14 5.56
N PRO A 19 3.91 -1.35 6.71
CA PRO A 19 5.36 -1.23 6.78
C PRO A 19 6.10 -2.20 5.86
N ASP A 20 5.56 -3.41 5.64
CA ASP A 20 6.14 -4.41 4.74
C ASP A 20 6.19 -3.93 3.28
N ASN A 21 5.29 -3.01 2.92
CA ASN A 21 5.17 -2.43 1.58
C ASN A 21 5.92 -1.09 1.44
N ILE A 22 6.80 -0.77 2.39
CA ILE A 22 7.67 0.42 2.36
C ILE A 22 9.12 -0.02 2.49
N ILE A 23 9.91 0.21 1.44
CA ILE A 23 11.34 -0.05 1.43
C ILE A 23 12.10 1.22 1.81
N LEU A 24 13.13 1.06 2.66
CA LEU A 24 14.13 2.09 2.96
C LEU A 24 15.49 1.70 2.35
N PRO A 25 15.83 2.15 1.12
CA PRO A 25 17.08 1.79 0.46
C PRO A 25 18.29 2.29 1.25
N GLY A 26 19.10 1.33 1.75
CA GLY A 26 20.23 1.63 2.61
C GLY A 26 19.81 2.16 3.99
N GLY A 27 18.60 1.85 4.44
CA GLY A 27 18.07 2.27 5.74
C GLY A 27 17.72 3.76 5.84
N ARG A 28 17.74 4.51 4.73
CA ARG A 28 17.48 5.94 4.77
C ARG A 28 16.02 6.30 4.47
N VAL A 29 15.42 7.08 5.37
CA VAL A 29 14.01 7.52 5.30
C VAL A 29 13.75 8.48 4.15
N ASP A 30 14.71 9.35 3.82
CA ASP A 30 14.65 10.29 2.69
C ASP A 30 14.47 9.59 1.33
N ARG A 31 14.82 8.30 1.26
CA ARG A 31 14.71 7.48 0.04
C ARG A 31 13.60 6.44 0.11
N ALA A 32 12.68 6.56 1.06
CA ALA A 32 11.57 5.62 1.21
C ALA A 32 10.83 5.40 -0.13
N LYS A 33 10.51 4.15 -0.43
CA LYS A 33 9.77 3.74 -1.63
C LYS A 33 8.60 2.86 -1.24
N ILE A 34 7.47 3.10 -1.88
CA ILE A 34 6.27 2.27 -1.73
C ILE A 34 6.29 1.20 -2.81
N ILE A 35 5.96 -0.02 -2.43
CA ILE A 35 5.97 -1.21 -3.29
C ILE A 35 4.66 -1.99 -3.14
N ASP A 36 4.44 -2.96 -4.02
CA ASP A 36 3.37 -3.96 -3.90
C ASP A 36 1.95 -3.40 -3.70
N PHE A 37 1.49 -2.69 -4.73
CA PHE A 37 0.10 -2.27 -4.86
C PHE A 37 -0.83 -3.48 -4.73
N GLY A 38 -1.92 -3.32 -3.96
CA GLY A 38 -2.88 -4.35 -3.61
C GLY A 38 -3.77 -4.82 -4.77
N ILE A 39 -3.23 -5.01 -5.97
CA ILE A 39 -3.93 -5.44 -7.20
C ILE A 39 -4.70 -6.76 -6.95
N ALA A 40 -4.19 -7.63 -6.07
CA ALA A 40 -4.83 -8.89 -5.72
C ALA A 40 -5.98 -8.78 -4.70
N ARG A 41 -6.18 -7.61 -4.06
CA ARG A 41 -7.14 -7.45 -2.94
C ARG A 41 -8.53 -6.96 -3.33
N SER A 42 -8.76 -6.72 -4.63
CA SER A 42 -10.05 -6.26 -5.15
C SER A 42 -11.18 -7.29 -5.15
N ALA A 43 -10.90 -8.53 -4.74
CA ALA A 43 -11.92 -9.54 -4.53
C ALA A 43 -11.98 -9.86 -3.03
N SER A 44 -13.12 -9.54 -2.39
CA SER A 44 -13.55 -10.15 -1.12
C SER A 44 -12.93 -9.61 0.18
N VAL A 45 -13.21 -8.36 0.57
CA VAL A 45 -13.24 -8.04 2.00
C VAL A 45 -14.59 -8.52 2.55
N GLY A 46 -14.66 -9.80 2.91
CA GLY A 46 -15.90 -10.42 3.43
C GLY A 46 -16.03 -11.91 3.16
N GLY A 47 -15.15 -12.49 2.35
CA GLY A 47 -15.18 -13.91 2.02
C GLY A 47 -13.81 -14.53 2.17
N GLU A 48 -13.46 -14.91 3.40
CA GLU A 48 -12.77 -16.16 3.76
C GLU A 48 -12.22 -16.02 5.18
N THR A 49 -12.70 -16.89 6.06
CA THR A 49 -12.08 -17.23 7.34
C THR A 49 -10.70 -17.82 7.05
N LEU A 50 -9.67 -16.99 6.84
CA LEU A 50 -8.31 -17.45 6.61
C LEU A 50 -7.67 -17.83 7.94
N ILE A 51 -7.96 -19.07 8.36
CA ILE A 51 -7.20 -19.83 9.35
C ILE A 51 -5.76 -19.94 8.83
N GLY A 52 -4.89 -19.04 9.29
CA GLY A 52 -3.46 -19.09 8.99
C GLY A 52 -2.78 -17.82 9.47
N GLY A 53 -1.89 -17.96 10.45
CA GLY A 53 -1.18 -16.86 11.14
C GLY A 53 -0.34 -15.90 10.28
N LYS A 54 -0.45 -15.95 8.95
CA LYS A 54 0.16 -14.99 8.01
C LYS A 54 -0.65 -13.70 7.79
N PHE A 55 -1.92 -13.64 8.21
CA PHE A 55 -2.78 -12.46 8.03
C PHE A 55 -3.04 -11.64 9.30
N ALA A 56 -2.61 -12.11 10.47
CA ALA A 56 -2.92 -11.48 11.77
C ALA A 56 -2.44 -10.01 11.87
N GLY A 57 -1.36 -9.64 11.18
CA GLY A 57 -0.85 -8.26 11.18
C GLY A 57 -1.41 -7.35 10.08
N LYS A 58 -2.00 -7.91 9.02
CA LYS A 58 -2.41 -7.13 7.83
C LYS A 58 -3.63 -6.26 8.12
N TYR A 59 -4.53 -6.72 8.98
CA TYR A 59 -5.66 -5.90 9.40
C TYR A 59 -5.21 -4.61 10.10
N ASN A 60 -4.03 -4.58 10.73
CA ASN A 60 -3.62 -3.44 11.53
C ASN A 60 -3.50 -2.12 10.77
N TYR A 61 -3.55 -2.14 9.43
CA TYR A 61 -3.42 -0.96 8.58
C TYR A 61 -4.63 -0.77 7.64
N VAL A 62 -5.72 -1.54 7.82
CA VAL A 62 -6.91 -1.48 6.97
C VAL A 62 -7.83 -0.34 7.39
N SER A 63 -8.33 0.43 6.43
CA SER A 63 -9.24 1.54 6.69
C SER A 63 -10.69 1.10 7.00
N PRO A 64 -11.50 1.95 7.65
CA PRO A 64 -12.91 1.66 7.95
C PRO A 64 -13.72 1.25 6.71
N GLU A 65 -13.59 1.99 5.61
CA GLU A 65 -14.31 1.75 4.37
C GLU A 65 -13.86 0.49 3.64
N GLN A 66 -12.61 0.07 3.79
CA GLN A 66 -12.18 -1.23 3.30
C GLN A 66 -12.91 -2.39 3.99
N LEU A 67 -13.47 -2.19 5.19
CA LEU A 67 -14.28 -3.16 5.92
C LEU A 67 -15.80 -3.00 5.67
N GLY A 68 -16.19 -2.09 4.77
CA GLY A 68 -17.59 -1.84 4.43
C GLY A 68 -18.28 -0.76 5.26
N LEU A 69 -17.56 -0.01 6.10
CA LEU A 69 -18.11 1.21 6.72
C LEU A 69 -18.15 2.36 5.70
N TYR A 70 -18.93 3.42 5.96
CA TYR A 70 -18.97 4.63 5.12
C TYR A 70 -19.08 4.33 3.61
N SER A 71 -20.17 3.67 3.19
CA SER A 71 -20.45 3.14 1.84
C SER A 71 -19.53 2.04 1.30
N GLY A 72 -18.36 1.79 1.91
CA GLY A 72 -17.41 0.78 1.46
C GLY A 72 -16.58 1.21 0.24
N ASP A 73 -16.64 2.47 -0.13
CA ASP A 73 -15.97 3.01 -1.32
C ASP A 73 -14.48 3.25 -1.06
N VAL A 74 -13.66 2.30 -1.47
CA VAL A 74 -12.19 2.38 -1.35
C VAL A 74 -11.64 3.44 -2.31
N SER A 75 -10.97 4.45 -1.75
CA SER A 75 -10.46 5.63 -2.47
C SER A 75 -9.06 6.03 -1.98
N GLU A 76 -8.56 7.19 -2.45
CA GLU A 76 -7.32 7.79 -1.95
C GLU A 76 -7.34 7.99 -0.42
N GLN A 77 -8.53 8.27 0.14
CA GLN A 77 -8.72 8.41 1.58
C GLN A 77 -8.37 7.12 2.34
N SER A 78 -8.53 5.95 1.73
CA SER A 78 -8.15 4.66 2.33
C SER A 78 -6.65 4.54 2.50
N ASP A 79 -5.88 5.02 1.54
CA ASP A 79 -4.43 5.05 1.63
C ASP A 79 -3.96 6.09 2.65
N ILE A 80 -4.67 7.23 2.80
CA ILE A 80 -4.39 8.24 3.83
C ILE A 80 -4.50 7.61 5.22
N TYR A 81 -5.61 6.94 5.50
CA TYR A 81 -5.82 6.28 6.79
C TYR A 81 -4.75 5.21 7.07
N SER A 82 -4.48 4.36 6.08
CA SER A 82 -3.47 3.32 6.18
C SER A 82 -2.07 3.91 6.44
N LEU A 83 -1.74 5.03 5.78
CA LEU A 83 -0.48 5.74 6.00
C LEU A 83 -0.41 6.31 7.42
N GLY A 84 -1.50 6.87 7.94
CA GLY A 84 -1.59 7.36 9.32
C GLY A 84 -1.23 6.25 10.33
N LEU A 85 -1.79 5.05 10.14
CA LEU A 85 -1.50 3.90 10.99
C LEU A 85 -0.03 3.45 10.89
N VAL A 86 0.55 3.48 9.70
CA VAL A 86 1.98 3.20 9.48
C VAL A 86 2.87 4.22 10.18
N LEU A 87 2.53 5.50 10.10
CA LEU A 87 3.31 6.58 10.72
C LEU A 87 3.27 6.47 12.25
N VAL A 88 2.10 6.25 12.84
CA VAL A 88 1.98 6.01 14.28
C VAL A 88 2.77 4.78 14.70
N ALA A 89 2.75 3.70 13.90
CA ALA A 89 3.53 2.51 14.18
C ALA A 89 5.05 2.79 14.17
N ALA A 90 5.52 3.62 13.23
CA ALA A 90 6.92 4.03 13.14
C ALA A 90 7.33 4.91 14.34
N LEU A 91 6.48 5.85 14.74
CA LEU A 91 6.71 6.74 15.90
C LEU A 91 6.77 5.95 17.22
N ARG A 92 5.89 4.95 17.39
CA ARG A 92 5.85 4.09 18.59
C ARG A 92 6.87 2.95 18.57
N GLY A 93 7.44 2.64 17.42
CA GLY A 93 8.21 1.41 17.20
C GLY A 93 7.38 0.12 17.23
N LYS A 94 6.04 0.21 17.29
CA LYS A 94 5.12 -0.93 17.28
C LYS A 94 3.76 -0.50 16.70
N PRO A 95 3.03 -1.40 16.01
CA PRO A 95 1.70 -1.10 15.48
C PRO A 95 0.68 -0.84 16.59
N ILE A 96 -0.35 -0.06 16.26
CA ILE A 96 -1.58 -0.04 17.06
C ILE A 96 -2.25 -1.41 16.91
N ASP A 97 -2.71 -1.99 18.02
CA ASP A 97 -3.47 -3.23 17.93
C ASP A 97 -4.85 -2.95 17.34
N MET A 98 -4.95 -3.13 16.04
CA MET A 98 -6.13 -2.95 15.20
C MET A 98 -6.67 -4.29 14.68
N SER A 99 -6.22 -5.39 15.30
CA SER A 99 -6.58 -6.77 14.99
C SER A 99 -7.65 -7.29 15.96
N GLY A 100 -8.18 -8.48 15.68
CA GLY A 100 -9.18 -9.15 16.51
C GLY A 100 -10.19 -9.93 15.68
N SER A 101 -11.31 -10.26 16.32
CA SER A 101 -12.51 -10.73 15.64
C SER A 101 -13.04 -9.68 14.66
N GLN A 102 -13.89 -10.09 13.71
CA GLN A 102 -14.48 -9.16 12.73
C GLN A 102 -15.18 -7.97 13.40
N PHE A 103 -15.88 -8.22 14.51
CA PHE A 103 -16.53 -7.17 15.29
C PHE A 103 -15.52 -6.21 15.92
N GLU A 104 -14.48 -6.71 16.58
CA GLU A 104 -13.45 -5.87 17.21
C GLU A 104 -12.69 -5.02 16.19
N VAL A 105 -12.37 -5.60 15.03
CA VAL A 105 -11.70 -4.88 13.94
C VAL A 105 -12.60 -3.71 13.47
N ILE A 106 -13.90 -3.92 13.30
CA ILE A 106 -14.83 -2.85 12.92
C ILE A 106 -14.95 -1.79 14.03
N GLU A 107 -15.14 -2.21 15.29
CA GLU A 107 -15.35 -1.29 16.41
C GLU A 107 -14.15 -0.39 16.68
N LYS A 108 -12.92 -0.94 16.63
CA LYS A 108 -11.68 -0.15 16.81
C LYS A 108 -11.50 0.96 15.77
N ARG A 109 -12.23 0.91 14.66
CA ARG A 109 -12.17 1.87 13.53
C ARG A 109 -13.31 2.89 13.53
N ARG A 110 -14.22 2.82 14.52
CA ARG A 110 -15.31 3.80 14.68
C ARG A 110 -14.87 5.09 15.35
N THR A 111 -13.71 5.09 15.99
CA THR A 111 -13.14 6.24 16.69
C THR A 111 -11.70 6.44 16.26
N VAL A 112 -11.19 7.66 16.44
CA VAL A 112 -9.76 7.92 16.33
C VAL A 112 -9.03 7.06 17.38
N PRO A 113 -7.90 6.41 17.04
CA PRO A 113 -7.11 5.67 18.02
C PRO A 113 -6.59 6.60 19.11
N ASP A 114 -6.31 6.09 20.31
CA ASP A 114 -5.59 6.87 21.31
C ASP A 114 -4.20 7.25 20.76
N LEU A 115 -3.84 8.54 20.78
CA LEU A 115 -2.58 9.13 20.32
C LEU A 115 -1.90 9.98 21.40
N THR A 116 -2.30 9.82 22.67
CA THR A 116 -1.81 10.65 23.79
C THR A 116 -0.31 10.52 24.08
N ASP A 117 0.32 9.44 23.63
CA ASP A 117 1.77 9.18 23.73
C ASP A 117 2.58 9.71 22.53
N ILE A 118 1.92 10.24 21.50
CA ILE A 118 2.56 10.88 20.34
C ILE A 118 2.78 12.36 20.65
N ASP A 119 3.95 12.88 20.33
CA ASP A 119 4.26 14.32 20.43
C ASP A 119 3.28 15.16 19.59
N ASP A 120 2.93 16.35 20.09
CA ASP A 120 1.88 17.19 19.52
C ASP A 120 2.18 17.57 18.05
N ASP A 121 3.45 17.83 17.70
CA ASP A 121 3.85 18.19 16.33
C ASP A 121 3.51 17.07 15.33
N PHE A 122 3.67 15.81 15.74
CA PHE A 122 3.28 14.66 14.92
C PHE A 122 1.80 14.34 15.03
N ARG A 123 1.18 14.55 16.20
CA ARG A 123 -0.25 14.31 16.42
C ARG A 123 -1.10 15.17 15.50
N ASP A 124 -0.74 16.45 15.34
CA ASP A 124 -1.43 17.40 14.46
C ASP A 124 -1.45 16.95 12.98
N ILE A 125 -0.53 16.08 12.58
CA ILE A 125 -0.48 15.48 11.24
C ILE A 125 -1.23 14.15 11.19
N VAL A 126 -1.00 13.25 12.15
CA VAL A 126 -1.53 11.88 12.07
C VAL A 126 -2.98 11.75 12.52
N GLU A 127 -3.46 12.60 13.43
CA GLU A 127 -4.83 12.54 13.93
C GLU A 127 -5.87 12.83 12.82
N PRO A 128 -5.73 13.89 12.01
CA PRO A 128 -6.63 14.11 10.87
C PRO A 128 -6.63 12.95 9.87
N MET A 129 -5.49 12.30 9.65
CA MET A 129 -5.41 11.14 8.74
C MET A 129 -6.20 9.94 9.26
N LEU A 130 -6.39 9.83 10.58
CA LEU A 130 -7.01 8.70 11.26
C LEU A 130 -8.49 8.92 11.59
N GLN A 131 -9.12 9.96 11.04
CA GLN A 131 -10.55 10.15 11.19
C GLN A 131 -11.33 8.95 10.62
N PRO A 132 -12.32 8.41 11.36
CA PRO A 132 -13.13 7.29 10.90
C PRO A 132 -13.83 7.56 9.57
N ASP A 133 -14.52 8.70 9.46
CA ASP A 133 -15.16 9.11 8.21
C ASP A 133 -14.10 9.58 7.20
N PRO A 134 -14.05 9.00 5.98
CA PRO A 134 -13.15 9.47 4.92
C PRO A 134 -13.26 10.96 4.59
N GLN A 135 -14.42 11.59 4.81
CA GLN A 135 -14.65 13.01 4.52
C GLN A 135 -13.99 13.95 5.53
N ASP A 136 -13.67 13.47 6.73
CA ASP A 136 -13.05 14.27 7.79
C ASP A 136 -11.51 14.21 7.74
N ARG A 137 -10.94 13.47 6.78
CA ARG A 137 -9.49 13.34 6.57
C ARG A 137 -8.98 14.46 5.64
N PRO A 138 -7.66 14.74 5.62
CA PRO A 138 -7.06 15.63 4.63
C PRO A 138 -7.51 15.28 3.21
N VAL A 139 -7.67 16.29 2.36
CA VAL A 139 -8.28 16.15 1.03
C VAL A 139 -7.39 15.36 0.07
N SER A 140 -6.08 15.30 0.34
CA SER A 140 -5.13 14.58 -0.52
C SER A 140 -3.80 14.30 0.16
N MET A 141 -3.04 13.36 -0.41
CA MET A 141 -1.63 13.15 -0.07
C MET A 141 -0.74 14.37 -0.33
N ALA A 142 -1.15 15.27 -1.23
CA ALA A 142 -0.42 16.51 -1.50
C ALA A 142 -0.54 17.51 -0.36
N GLU A 143 -1.72 17.57 0.28
CA GLU A 143 -1.95 18.38 1.48
C GLU A 143 -1.07 17.88 2.65
N ILE A 144 -1.09 16.57 2.91
CA ILE A 144 -0.26 15.95 3.94
C ILE A 144 1.23 16.23 3.68
N ALA A 145 1.69 16.11 2.43
CA ALA A 145 3.07 16.43 2.08
C ALA A 145 3.45 17.90 2.33
N ARG A 146 2.49 18.83 2.33
CA ARG A 146 2.73 20.25 2.66
C ARG A 146 2.78 20.45 4.16
N MET A 147 1.91 19.78 4.93
CA MET A 147 1.92 19.83 6.40
C MET A 147 3.25 19.35 6.99
N THR A 148 3.92 18.40 6.34
CA THR A 148 5.22 17.87 6.79
C THR A 148 6.44 18.65 6.30
N ARG A 149 6.26 19.69 5.49
CA ARG A 149 7.39 20.47 4.96
C ARG A 149 7.76 21.56 5.95
N ASP A 150 9.02 21.55 6.34
CA ASP A 150 9.66 22.73 6.90
C ASP A 150 9.80 23.77 5.77
N GLU A 151 9.52 25.05 6.02
CA GLU A 151 9.54 26.11 4.98
C GLU A 151 10.93 26.27 4.30
N ASN A 152 11.95 25.57 4.81
CA ASN A 152 13.35 25.66 4.39
C ASN A 152 13.88 24.47 3.55
N GLU A 153 13.09 23.43 3.24
CA GLU A 153 13.57 22.29 2.43
C GLU A 153 12.87 22.13 1.07
N GLU A 154 13.61 22.44 -0.01
CA GLU A 154 13.24 22.04 -1.37
C GLU A 154 13.39 20.52 -1.55
N THR A 155 12.28 19.78 -1.49
CA THR A 155 12.30 18.37 -1.90
C THR A 155 12.24 18.26 -3.42
N THR A 156 13.30 17.72 -4.04
CA THR A 156 13.25 17.27 -5.45
C THR A 156 12.28 16.09 -5.56
N PRO A 157 11.29 16.11 -6.47
CA PRO A 157 10.38 14.98 -6.64
C PRO A 157 11.17 13.70 -6.97
N PRO A 158 10.71 12.51 -6.51
CA PRO A 158 11.36 11.26 -6.86
C PRO A 158 11.44 11.15 -8.38
N ALA A 159 12.67 10.96 -8.90
CA ALA A 159 12.92 10.85 -10.32
C ALA A 159 11.94 9.82 -10.92
N SER A 160 11.13 10.28 -11.88
CA SER A 160 10.20 9.44 -12.61
C SER A 160 10.97 8.24 -13.15
N ILE A 161 10.57 7.03 -12.75
CA ILE A 161 11.09 5.82 -13.34
C ILE A 161 10.50 5.78 -14.75
N THR A 162 11.20 6.34 -15.74
CA THR A 162 10.94 6.00 -17.14
C THR A 162 11.03 4.49 -17.27
N PRO A 163 10.01 3.81 -17.83
CA PRO A 163 10.09 2.37 -18.08
C PRO A 163 11.40 2.08 -18.82
N ARG A 164 12.27 1.24 -18.25
CA ARG A 164 13.47 0.79 -18.96
C ARG A 164 13.01 0.13 -20.25
N ASP A 165 13.49 0.66 -21.37
CA ASP A 165 13.31 0.05 -22.68
C ASP A 165 13.82 -1.40 -22.63
N ARG A 166 12.91 -2.35 -22.86
CA ARG A 166 13.22 -3.79 -22.90
C ARG A 166 13.82 -4.22 -24.26
N SER A 167 14.29 -3.29 -25.09
CA SER A 167 14.81 -3.57 -26.43
C SER A 167 16.14 -4.34 -26.49
N ALA A 168 16.82 -4.61 -25.37
CA ALA A 168 18.09 -5.32 -25.35
C ALA A 168 18.00 -6.71 -24.69
N LEU A 169 17.23 -7.62 -25.30
CA LEU A 169 17.48 -9.06 -25.14
C LEU A 169 18.17 -9.55 -26.42
N PRO A 170 19.41 -10.07 -26.37
CA PRO A 170 20.04 -10.68 -27.54
C PRO A 170 19.23 -11.90 -27.96
N ARG A 171 18.58 -11.80 -29.13
CA ARG A 171 17.97 -12.93 -29.82
C ARG A 171 19.08 -13.84 -30.35
N THR A 172 19.43 -14.86 -29.57
CA THR A 172 20.17 -16.00 -30.11
C THR A 172 19.55 -17.28 -29.58
N PHE A 173 18.83 -18.01 -30.43
CA PHE A 173 19.14 -19.42 -30.71
C PHE A 173 18.58 -19.80 -32.09
N LYS A 174 19.44 -20.45 -32.86
CA LYS A 174 19.34 -20.71 -34.29
C LYS A 174 18.24 -21.73 -34.62
N SER A 175 17.60 -21.44 -35.76
CA SER A 175 16.88 -22.35 -36.63
C SER A 175 17.70 -23.60 -36.98
N GLY A 176 17.07 -24.77 -36.84
CA GLY A 176 17.46 -26.02 -37.49
C GLY A 176 16.20 -26.64 -38.08
N SER A 177 15.99 -26.47 -39.38
CA SER A 177 14.81 -26.92 -40.11
C SER A 177 15.03 -28.27 -40.82
N LYS A 178 13.97 -29.09 -40.77
CA LYS A 178 13.54 -30.14 -41.73
C LYS A 178 14.37 -31.44 -41.80
N THR A 179 13.69 -32.58 -41.69
CA THR A 179 13.23 -33.35 -42.88
C THR A 179 12.34 -34.54 -42.47
N GLN A 180 11.26 -34.69 -43.22
CA GLN A 180 10.22 -35.70 -43.20
C GLN A 180 10.63 -36.89 -44.09
N ALA A 181 10.36 -38.15 -43.71
CA ALA A 181 9.89 -39.21 -44.63
C ALA A 181 9.80 -40.62 -44.00
N ARG A 182 8.61 -41.21 -44.18
CA ARG A 182 8.29 -42.59 -44.59
C ARG A 182 8.36 -43.76 -43.58
N SER A 183 7.14 -44.23 -43.26
CA SER A 183 6.60 -45.57 -43.52
C SER A 183 7.55 -46.77 -43.46
N HIS A 184 7.22 -47.76 -42.61
CA HIS A 184 6.93 -49.14 -43.05
C HIS A 184 6.29 -49.96 -41.92
N ASN A 185 5.46 -50.90 -42.35
CA ASN A 185 4.60 -51.84 -41.65
C ASN A 185 5.35 -53.18 -41.43
N VAL A 186 4.78 -54.06 -40.58
CA VAL A 186 4.90 -55.55 -40.55
C VAL A 186 5.87 -56.23 -39.55
N GLU A 187 5.26 -57.17 -38.78
CA GLU A 187 5.78 -58.38 -38.08
C GLU A 187 6.64 -58.22 -36.80
N ARG A 188 6.40 -58.91 -35.67
CA ARG A 188 5.65 -60.14 -35.34
C ARG A 188 5.00 -60.03 -33.95
#